data_AF-A0A3D1YYW6-F1
#
_entry.id   AF-A0A3D1YYW6-F1
#
_cell.length_a   1.000
_cell.length_b   1.000
_cell.length_c   1.000
_cell.angle_alpha   90.00
_cell.angle_beta   90.00
_cell.angle_gamma   90.00
#
_symmetry.space_group_name_H-M   'P 1'
#
loop_
_entity.id
_entity.type
_entity.pdbx_description
1 polymer ?
#
loop_
_entity_poly.entity_id
_entity_poly.type
_entity_poly.pdbx_seq_one_letter_code
_entity_poly.pdbx_strand_id
1 'polypeptide(L)'
;TETFGALPEKPLALPKGGYTVLIDTGDPMPDGTDAVIMVEKVEATDDGWEIRESAYPWRNVRKAGEDMVKGEIILSARHRVRAYDQAALLA
;
A
#
# COMPACT_ATOMS: atom_id res chain seq x y z
N THR A 1 13.53 0.42 2.09
CA THR A 1 14.90 -0.03 1.69
C THR A 1 15.19 -1.46 2.07
N GLU A 2 14.58 -1.95 3.16
CA GLU A 2 14.85 -3.28 3.72
C GLU A 2 14.83 -4.41 2.69
N THR A 3 13.95 -4.34 1.68
CA THR A 3 13.81 -5.39 0.66
C THR A 3 14.72 -5.21 -0.56
N PHE A 4 15.52 -4.15 -0.64
CA PHE A 4 16.34 -3.87 -1.82
C PHE A 4 17.39 -4.94 -2.06
N GLY A 5 17.47 -5.43 -3.29
CA GLY A 5 18.39 -6.49 -3.69
C GLY A 5 17.86 -7.90 -3.46
N ALA A 6 16.61 -8.06 -3.00
CA ALA A 6 15.90 -9.32 -3.03
C ALA A 6 15.62 -9.73 -4.49
N LEU A 7 16.08 -10.93 -4.84
CA LEU A 7 15.93 -11.56 -6.16
C LEU A 7 15.45 -13.02 -5.98
N PRO A 8 14.83 -13.64 -7.00
CA PRO A 8 14.39 -15.03 -6.90
C PRO A 8 15.51 -16.01 -6.51
N GLU A 9 16.69 -15.85 -7.10
CA GLU A 9 17.91 -16.63 -6.86
C GLU A 9 18.68 -16.21 -5.60
N LYS A 10 18.37 -15.03 -5.05
CA LYS A 10 18.98 -14.47 -3.86
C LYS A 10 17.90 -13.86 -2.96
N PRO A 11 17.09 -14.70 -2.30
CA PRO A 11 16.04 -14.22 -1.41
C PRO A 11 16.64 -13.47 -0.21
N LEU A 12 15.85 -12.57 0.36
CA LEU A 12 16.18 -11.87 1.58
C LEU A 12 15.28 -12.37 2.72
N ALA A 13 15.88 -12.73 3.85
CA ALA A 13 15.15 -13.08 5.06
C ALA A 13 14.94 -11.83 5.93
N LEU A 14 13.70 -11.58 6.34
CA LEU A 14 13.32 -10.53 7.28
C LEU A 14 12.69 -11.15 8.54
N PRO A 15 13.08 -10.73 9.76
CA PRO A 15 12.52 -11.30 10.99
C PRO A 15 11.05 -10.94 11.17
N LYS A 16 10.32 -11.70 12.00
CA LYS A 16 8.95 -11.36 12.41
C LYS A 16 8.95 -10.12 13.32
N GLY A 17 8.00 -9.21 13.09
CA GLY A 17 7.82 -7.99 13.88
C GLY A 17 8.63 -6.80 13.35
N GLY A 18 8.50 -5.66 14.02
CA GLY A 18 9.04 -4.39 13.51
C GLY A 18 8.26 -3.94 12.27
N TYR A 19 8.89 -3.96 11.10
CA TYR A 19 8.29 -3.54 9.83
C TYR A 19 7.67 -4.71 9.02
N THR A 20 7.71 -5.95 9.51
CA THR A 20 7.06 -7.11 8.89
C THR A 20 5.71 -7.41 9.53
N VAL A 21 4.79 -6.45 9.43
CA VAL A 21 3.44 -6.54 9.99
C VAL A 21 2.48 -7.01 8.90
N LEU A 22 1.64 -7.99 9.23
CA LEU A 22 0.54 -8.41 8.37
C LEU A 22 -0.60 -7.39 8.47
N ILE A 23 -1.09 -6.95 7.33
CA ILE A 23 -2.23 -6.05 7.20
C ILE A 23 -3.15 -6.55 6.09
N ASP A 24 -4.43 -6.24 6.19
CA ASP A 24 -5.42 -6.49 5.15
C ASP A 24 -5.56 -5.28 4.22
N THR A 25 -6.22 -5.50 3.07
CA THR A 25 -6.49 -4.40 2.14
C THR A 25 -7.43 -3.38 2.78
N GLY A 26 -6.98 -2.13 2.85
CA GLY A 26 -7.72 -1.02 3.44
C GLY A 26 -7.28 -0.66 4.86
N ASP A 27 -6.44 -1.48 5.49
CA ASP A 27 -5.84 -1.15 6.77
C ASP A 27 -4.87 0.04 6.64
N PRO A 28 -4.73 0.86 7.70
CA PRO A 28 -3.69 1.88 7.77
C PRO A 28 -2.29 1.26 7.70
N MET A 29 -1.36 1.98 7.07
CA MET A 29 0.04 1.60 7.07
C MET A 29 0.62 1.65 8.50
N PRO A 30 1.33 0.59 8.96
CA PRO A 30 2.06 0.62 10.21
C PRO A 30 3.13 1.73 10.22
N ASP A 31 3.40 2.28 11.41
CA ASP A 31 4.42 3.32 11.57
C ASP A 31 5.79 2.85 11.07
N GLY A 32 6.47 3.74 10.34
CA GLY A 32 7.80 3.46 9.79
C GLY A 32 7.83 2.52 8.58
N THR A 33 6.67 2.16 8.02
CA THR A 33 6.57 1.35 6.79
C THR A 33 6.07 2.18 5.60
N ASP A 34 6.50 1.83 4.39
CA ASP A 34 6.20 2.59 3.16
C ASP A 34 5.77 1.72 1.97
N ALA A 35 5.69 0.40 2.12
CA ALA A 35 5.30 -0.52 1.05
C ALA A 35 4.66 -1.80 1.62
N VAL A 36 3.83 -2.45 0.81
CA VAL A 36 3.19 -3.73 1.14
C VAL A 36 3.58 -4.78 0.10
N ILE A 37 4.10 -5.91 0.54
CA ILE A 37 4.31 -7.09 -0.31
C ILE A 37 3.11 -8.01 -0.13
N MET A 38 2.50 -8.44 -1.23
CA MET A 38 1.36 -9.36 -1.20
C MET A 38 1.76 -10.67 -0.51
N VAL A 39 0.85 -11.25 0.27
CA VAL A 39 1.13 -12.46 1.06
C VAL A 39 1.50 -13.66 0.17
N GLU A 40 0.98 -13.73 -1.05
CA GLU A 40 1.30 -14.77 -2.05
C GLU A 40 2.71 -14.63 -2.63
N LYS A 41 3.42 -13.53 -2.34
CA LYS A 41 4.77 -13.23 -2.82
C LYS A 41 5.85 -13.37 -1.74
N VAL A 42 5.46 -13.83 -0.54
CA VAL A 42 6.38 -14.07 0.57
C VAL A 42 6.21 -15.50 1.07
N GLU A 43 7.29 -16.09 1.55
CA GLU A 43 7.25 -17.41 2.19
C GLU A 43 7.46 -17.24 3.70
N ALA A 44 6.59 -17.83 4.51
CA ALA A 44 6.77 -17.83 5.96
C ALA A 44 7.85 -18.85 6.34
N THR A 45 8.78 -18.44 7.20
CA THR A 45 9.79 -19.32 7.79
C THR A 45 9.63 -19.38 9.31
N ASP A 46 10.37 -20.26 9.98
CA ASP A 46 10.37 -20.35 11.44
C ASP A 46 10.75 -18.98 12.05
N ASP A 47 11.78 -18.34 11.49
CA ASP A 47 12.38 -17.11 12.01
C ASP A 47 11.78 -15.81 11.44
N GLY A 48 10.94 -15.88 10.40
CA GLY A 48 10.66 -14.68 9.62
C GLY A 48 9.81 -14.87 8.37
N TRP A 49 10.15 -14.04 7.39
CA TRP A 49 9.59 -13.98 6.05
C TRP A 49 10.73 -14.00 5.05
N GLU A 50 10.59 -14.83 4.03
CA GLU A 50 11.49 -14.84 2.88
C GLU A 50 10.89 -13.99 1.74
N ILE A 51 11.65 -13.00 1.29
CA ILE A 51 11.29 -12.07 0.23
C ILE A 51 12.12 -12.36 -1.01
N ARG A 52 11.46 -12.70 -2.12
CA ARG A 52 12.10 -13.00 -3.41
C ARG A 52 12.03 -11.86 -4.42
N GLU A 53 11.30 -10.79 -4.09
CA GLU A 53 11.14 -9.63 -4.96
C GLU A 53 11.20 -8.34 -4.13
N SER A 54 12.06 -7.41 -4.55
CA SER A 54 12.19 -6.11 -3.89
C SER A 54 10.88 -5.30 -3.99
N ALA A 55 10.46 -4.65 -2.91
CA ALA A 55 9.43 -3.61 -2.95
C ALA A 55 10.06 -2.24 -3.17
N TYR A 56 9.49 -1.45 -4.09
CA TYR A 56 9.78 -0.03 -4.23
C TYR A 56 8.87 0.78 -3.30
N PRO A 57 9.27 1.99 -2.88
CA PRO A 57 8.44 2.83 -2.02
C PRO A 57 7.03 3.05 -2.58
N TRP A 58 6.01 2.96 -1.73
CA TRP A 58 4.59 3.10 -2.05
C TRP A 58 4.01 1.98 -2.93
N ARG A 59 4.74 0.87 -3.13
CA ARG A 59 4.19 -0.30 -3.80
C ARG A 59 3.00 -0.84 -3.00
N ASN A 60 1.86 -1.02 -3.67
CA ASN A 60 0.61 -1.48 -3.09
C ASN A 60 0.08 -0.59 -1.94
N VAL A 61 0.48 0.68 -1.89
CA VAL A 61 -0.01 1.65 -0.89
C VAL A 61 -0.83 2.72 -1.59
N ARG A 62 -2.08 2.88 -1.15
CA ARG A 62 -2.91 4.01 -1.57
C ARG A 62 -2.64 5.20 -0.66
N LYS A 63 -2.11 6.29 -1.22
CA LYS A 63 -1.70 7.46 -0.43
C LYS A 63 -2.92 8.26 0.01
N ALA A 64 -2.80 8.92 1.16
CA ALA A 64 -3.82 9.85 1.61
C ALA A 64 -4.04 10.94 0.54
N GLY A 65 -5.30 11.09 0.11
CA GLY A 65 -5.70 12.02 -0.94
C GLY A 65 -5.25 11.65 -2.35
N GLU A 66 -4.91 10.38 -2.61
CA GLU A 66 -4.61 9.90 -3.97
C GLU A 66 -5.78 10.08 -4.94
N ASP A 67 -7.02 9.91 -4.45
CA ASP A 67 -8.23 10.13 -5.26
C ASP A 67 -8.72 11.58 -5.20
N MET A 68 -8.71 12.19 -4.00
CA MET A 68 -9.24 13.53 -3.74
C MET A 68 -8.46 14.22 -2.63
N VAL A 69 -8.01 15.46 -2.87
CA VAL A 69 -7.31 16.24 -1.84
C VAL A 69 -8.27 17.16 -1.11
N LYS A 70 -8.09 17.33 0.20
CA LYS A 70 -8.90 18.28 0.99
C LYS A 70 -8.81 19.69 0.40
N GLY A 71 -9.97 20.26 0.07
CA GLY A 71 -10.09 21.61 -0.50
C GLY A 71 -10.02 21.64 -2.03
N GLU A 72 -9.87 20.50 -2.70
CA GLU A 72 -9.96 20.39 -4.15
C GLU A 72 -11.38 20.67 -4.66
N ILE A 73 -11.48 21.34 -5.80
CA ILE A 73 -12.76 21.53 -6.48
C ILE A 73 -13.08 20.26 -7.27
N ILE A 74 -14.07 19.50 -6.77
CA ILE A 74 -14.51 18.24 -7.39
C ILE A 74 -15.49 18.49 -8.53
N LEU A 75 -16.37 19.49 -8.38
CA LEU A 75 -17.33 19.90 -9.40
C LEU A 75 -17.20 21.40 -9.67
N SER A 76 -17.15 21.78 -10.94
CA SER A 76 -17.07 23.19 -11.33
C SER A 76 -18.40 23.91 -11.14
N ALA A 77 -18.34 25.24 -11.07
CA ALA A 77 -19.53 26.06 -10.98
C ALA A 77 -20.47 25.80 -12.16
N ARG A 78 -21.78 25.69 -11.87
CA ARG A 78 -22.85 25.42 -12.85
C ARG A 78 -22.78 24.01 -13.48
N HIS A 79 -22.00 23.10 -12.92
CA HIS A 79 -22.05 21.68 -13.30
C HIS A 79 -23.43 21.08 -12.99
N ARG A 80 -24.02 20.37 -13.97
CA ARG A 80 -25.26 19.63 -13.76
C ARG A 80 -24.94 18.29 -13.10
N VAL A 81 -25.39 18.11 -11.87
CA VAL A 81 -25.20 16.88 -11.09
C VAL A 81 -25.83 15.66 -11.79
N ARG A 82 -25.03 14.60 -11.93
CA ARG A 82 -25.34 13.27 -12.47
C ARG A 82 -25.16 12.21 -11.37
N ALA A 83 -25.56 10.97 -11.64
CA ALA A 83 -25.54 9.89 -10.65
C ALA A 83 -24.16 9.66 -10.01
N TYR A 84 -23.09 9.66 -10.78
CA TYR A 84 -21.74 9.43 -10.24
C TYR A 84 -21.19 10.69 -9.51
N ASP A 85 -21.68 11.90 -9.82
CA ASP A 85 -21.35 13.10 -9.05
C ASP A 85 -21.93 13.00 -7.63
N GLN A 86 -23.12 12.40 -7.48
CA GLN A 86 -23.71 12.17 -6.17
C GLN A 86 -22.83 11.24 -5.35
N ALA A 87 -22.31 10.16 -5.94
CA ALA A 87 -21.38 9.26 -5.26
C ALA A 87 -20.10 9.99 -4.80
N ALA A 88 -19.52 10.85 -5.66
CA ALA A 88 -18.34 11.63 -5.30
C ALA A 88 -18.60 12.69 -4.21
N LEU A 89 -19.83 13.19 -4.09
CA LEU A 89 -20.23 14.14 -3.01
C LEU A 89 -20.51 13.45 -1.67
N LEU A 90 -20.84 12.16 -1.69
CA LEU A 90 -21.09 11.33 -0.51
C LEU A 90 -19.80 10.71 0.06
N ALA A 91 -18.78 10.56 -0.79
CA ALA A 91 -17.50 9.94 -0.48
C ALA A 91 -16.67 10.72 0.55
#